data_AF-A0AAD6T408-F1
#
_entry.id   AF-A0AAD6T408-F1
#
_cell.length_a   1.000
_cell.length_b   1.000
_cell.length_c   1.000
_cell.angle_alpha   90.00
_cell.angle_beta   90.00
_cell.angle_gamma   90.00
#
_symmetry.space_group_name_H-M   'P 1'
#
loop_
_entity.id
_entity.type
_entity.pdbx_description
1 polymer ?
#
loop_
_entity_poly.entity_id
_entity_poly.type
_entity_poly.pdbx_seq_one_letter_code
_entity_poly.pdbx_strand_id
1 'polypeptide(L)'
;MLLPVMLRLTSQSMRRRAVFSPLERQICTAPQGGIASAVKNNFLLGRRPQAQRSPKHFPPSPPMRFSYSTEETIPKPENEEEDALALLETFSADVSSLGPAPDEKSCLQVSYTIIYEVMRYLARHGEGSESYLSIFMNSEAPENSNIGRARKSIFQLTKHLVRLLSSVSSLRVSQPVILGLVGALEPYITVYDGEGDAQGWKTFWSQAQPVLLELGAQLSEEVVQTHD
;
A
#
# COMPACT_ATOMS: atom_id res chain seq x y z
N MET A 1 -19.94 -8.57 22.18
CA MET A 1 -19.83 -7.09 22.11
C MET A 1 -19.01 -6.61 20.90
N LEU A 2 -19.00 -7.34 19.76
CA LEU A 2 -18.21 -7.00 18.56
C LEU A 2 -18.97 -6.07 17.58
N LEU A 3 -20.31 -6.05 17.65
CA LEU A 3 -21.17 -5.29 16.75
C LEU A 3 -21.05 -3.75 16.85
N PRO A 4 -20.86 -3.10 18.02
CA PRO A 4 -20.86 -1.63 18.10
C PRO A 4 -19.66 -0.97 17.38
N VAL A 5 -18.49 -1.60 17.42
CA VAL A 5 -17.26 -1.10 16.77
C VAL A 5 -17.37 -1.27 15.25
N MET A 6 -17.82 -2.45 14.80
CA MET A 6 -18.11 -2.73 13.38
C MET A 6 -19.17 -1.80 12.80
N LEU A 7 -20.24 -1.51 13.54
CA LEU A 7 -21.33 -0.64 13.08
C LEU A 7 -20.91 0.84 13.01
N ARG A 8 -19.99 1.30 13.87
CA ARG A 8 -19.41 2.65 13.76
C ARG A 8 -18.49 2.79 12.54
N LEU A 9 -17.71 1.76 12.21
CA LEU A 9 -16.78 1.78 11.08
C LEU A 9 -17.48 1.58 9.72
N THR A 10 -18.53 0.75 9.66
CA THR A 10 -19.26 0.45 8.41
C THR A 10 -20.25 1.56 8.01
N SER A 11 -20.92 2.20 8.98
CA SER A 11 -21.97 3.20 8.69
C SER A 11 -21.44 4.48 8.02
N GLN A 12 -20.18 4.86 8.28
CA GLN A 12 -19.57 6.07 7.70
C GLN A 12 -18.80 5.80 6.40
N SER A 13 -18.27 4.58 6.22
CA SER A 13 -17.40 4.23 5.08
C SER A 13 -18.16 3.65 3.86
N MET A 14 -19.26 2.91 4.07
CA MET A 14 -19.90 2.12 2.99
C MET A 14 -20.77 2.88 1.98
N ARG A 15 -20.97 4.20 2.11
CA ARG A 15 -21.81 4.97 1.15
C ARG A 15 -21.09 5.44 -0.11
N ARG A 16 -19.80 5.14 -0.26
CA ARG A 16 -19.08 5.41 -1.51
C ARG A 16 -18.63 4.08 -2.11
N ARG A 17 -19.11 3.76 -3.32
CA ARG A 17 -18.53 2.67 -4.12
C ARG A 17 -17.04 2.98 -4.28
N ALA A 18 -16.20 2.30 -3.50
CA ALA A 18 -14.76 2.42 -3.58
C ALA A 18 -14.28 1.67 -4.81
N VAL A 19 -14.48 2.27 -5.98
CA VAL A 19 -13.61 1.96 -7.11
C VAL A 19 -12.30 2.65 -6.79
N PHE A 20 -11.24 1.87 -6.54
CA PHE A 20 -9.90 2.42 -6.37
C PHE A 20 -9.64 3.48 -7.46
N SER A 21 -9.34 4.69 -7.03
CA SER A 21 -9.03 5.83 -7.87
C SER A 21 -7.84 5.53 -8.79
N PRO A 22 -7.71 6.22 -9.94
CA PRO A 22 -6.55 6.06 -10.82
C PRO A 22 -5.19 6.25 -10.13
N LEU A 23 -5.14 7.05 -9.07
CA LEU A 23 -3.94 7.28 -8.26
C LEU A 23 -3.49 5.99 -7.53
N GLU A 24 -4.44 5.20 -7.03
CA GLU A 24 -4.16 3.91 -6.37
C GLU A 24 -3.65 2.85 -7.36
N ARG A 25 -3.91 3.02 -8.67
CA ARG A 25 -3.32 2.18 -9.74
C ARG A 25 -1.93 2.63 -10.17
N GLN A 26 -1.59 3.92 -10.04
CA GLN A 26 -0.27 4.45 -10.41
C GLN A 26 0.83 3.97 -9.46
N ILE A 27 0.50 3.74 -8.19
CA ILE A 27 1.40 3.17 -7.18
C ILE A 27 1.98 1.80 -7.63
N CYS A 28 1.32 1.09 -8.55
CA CYS A 28 1.72 -0.22 -9.06
C CYS A 28 2.78 -0.20 -10.18
N THR A 29 3.28 0.96 -10.61
CA THR A 29 4.19 1.07 -11.77
C THR A 29 5.65 1.37 -11.40
N ALA A 30 6.17 0.74 -10.35
CA ALA A 30 7.63 0.63 -10.20
C ALA A 30 8.14 -0.54 -11.08
N PRO A 31 9.26 -0.40 -11.82
CA PRO A 31 9.78 -1.48 -12.63
C PRO A 31 10.20 -2.64 -11.71
N GLN A 32 9.39 -3.69 -11.67
CA GLN A 32 9.80 -4.96 -11.10
C GLN A 32 10.98 -5.46 -11.93
N GLY A 33 12.19 -5.36 -11.36
CA GLY A 33 13.36 -6.04 -11.87
C GLY A 33 13.09 -7.54 -11.84
N GLY A 34 12.64 -8.07 -12.96
CA GLY A 34 12.36 -9.48 -13.13
C GLY A 34 13.59 -10.31 -12.79
N ILE A 35 13.48 -11.11 -11.74
CA ILE A 35 14.38 -12.24 -11.47
C ILE A 35 14.03 -13.35 -12.47
N ALA A 36 14.40 -13.12 -13.73
CA ALA A 36 14.39 -14.14 -14.76
C ALA A 36 15.76 -14.82 -14.77
N SER A 37 15.76 -16.07 -14.34
CA SER A 37 16.77 -17.07 -14.62
C SER A 37 17.11 -17.07 -16.13
N ALA A 38 18.35 -16.77 -16.48
CA ALA A 38 18.84 -16.90 -17.86
C ALA A 38 20.23 -17.56 -17.88
N VAL A 39 20.16 -18.86 -18.15
CA VAL A 39 21.25 -19.72 -18.60
C VAL A 39 21.89 -19.14 -19.86
N LYS A 40 23.22 -19.26 -19.90
CA LYS A 40 24.16 -19.03 -21.01
C LYS A 40 23.56 -19.30 -22.41
N ASN A 41 23.83 -18.41 -23.37
CA ASN A 41 24.68 -18.74 -24.51
C ASN A 41 25.04 -17.54 -25.40
N ASN A 42 26.26 -17.62 -25.90
CA ASN A 42 26.94 -16.70 -26.81
C ASN A 42 26.12 -16.37 -28.07
N PHE A 43 26.15 -15.10 -28.49
CA PHE A 43 26.16 -14.79 -29.92
C PHE A 43 27.06 -13.59 -30.23
N LEU A 44 27.90 -13.81 -31.23
CA LEU A 44 28.97 -12.98 -31.74
C LEU A 44 28.46 -11.84 -32.63
N LEU A 45 29.20 -10.73 -32.57
CA LEU A 45 29.59 -9.82 -33.66
C LEU A 45 28.48 -9.08 -34.45
N GLY A 46 28.51 -7.75 -34.31
CA GLY A 46 27.87 -6.83 -35.25
C GLY A 46 28.26 -5.37 -34.98
N ARG A 47 29.50 -4.99 -35.33
CA ARG A 47 29.93 -3.57 -35.40
C ARG A 47 29.06 -2.83 -36.42
N ARG A 48 28.39 -1.75 -36.00
CA ARG A 48 27.81 -0.73 -36.89
C ARG A 48 28.56 0.60 -36.75
N PRO A 49 28.82 1.32 -37.86
CA PRO A 49 29.58 2.56 -37.87
C PRO A 49 28.78 3.74 -37.28
N GLN A 50 29.48 4.55 -36.46
CA GLN A 50 29.03 5.86 -36.01
C GLN A 50 28.98 6.83 -37.21
N ALA A 51 27.80 7.38 -37.49
CA ALA A 51 27.66 8.57 -38.30
C ALA A 51 27.79 9.81 -37.39
N GLN A 52 28.91 10.52 -37.51
CA GLN A 52 29.08 11.87 -36.96
C GLN A 52 28.07 12.81 -37.63
N ARG A 53 27.05 13.24 -36.88
CA ARG A 53 26.21 14.37 -37.26
C ARG A 53 26.80 15.64 -36.65
N SER A 54 27.17 16.57 -37.51
CA SER A 54 27.64 17.91 -37.15
C SER A 54 26.58 18.67 -36.33
N PRO A 55 26.97 19.45 -35.31
CA PRO A 55 26.05 20.23 -34.50
C PRO A 55 25.47 21.38 -35.32
N LYS A 56 24.16 21.36 -35.56
CA LYS A 56 23.43 22.54 -36.05
C LYS A 56 23.34 23.55 -34.92
N HIS A 57 23.99 24.71 -35.10
CA HIS A 57 23.82 25.88 -34.26
C HIS A 57 22.35 26.32 -34.31
N PHE A 58 21.64 26.11 -33.21
CA PHE A 58 20.33 26.72 -32.98
C PHE A 58 20.55 28.11 -32.35
N PRO A 59 19.86 29.16 -32.83
CA PRO A 59 19.90 30.46 -32.19
C PRO A 59 19.31 30.36 -30.77
N PRO A 60 19.81 31.18 -29.81
CA PRO A 60 19.29 31.19 -28.46
C PRO A 60 17.83 31.67 -28.47
N SER A 61 16.91 30.79 -28.07
CA SER A 61 15.52 31.14 -27.84
C SER A 61 15.43 32.24 -26.76
N PRO A 62 14.58 33.26 -26.94
CA PRO A 62 14.36 34.27 -25.92
C PRO A 62 13.81 33.62 -24.64
N PRO A 63 14.21 34.09 -23.45
CA PRO A 63 13.73 33.53 -22.20
C PRO A 63 12.23 33.77 -22.08
N MET A 64 11.43 32.69 -22.22
CA MET A 64 10.03 32.72 -21.82
C MET A 64 9.99 32.98 -20.32
N ARG A 65 9.52 34.17 -19.93
CA ARG A 65 9.14 34.47 -18.56
C ARG A 65 7.86 33.69 -18.27
N PHE A 66 8.01 32.48 -17.77
CA PHE A 66 6.92 31.80 -17.10
C PHE A 66 6.62 32.57 -15.81
N SER A 67 5.51 33.30 -15.81
CA SER A 67 4.92 33.80 -14.58
C SER A 67 4.35 32.58 -13.87
N TYR A 68 5.15 31.97 -13.00
CA TYR A 68 4.65 30.98 -12.05
C TYR A 68 3.70 31.74 -11.13
N SER A 69 2.40 31.50 -11.26
CA SER A 69 1.48 31.80 -10.16
C SER A 69 2.00 31.01 -8.97
N THR A 70 2.56 31.73 -8.00
CA THR A 70 2.83 31.18 -6.68
C THR A 70 1.47 30.80 -6.11
N GLU A 71 1.02 29.57 -6.36
CA GLU A 71 -0.11 29.02 -5.62
C GLU A 71 0.30 29.07 -4.15
N GLU A 72 -0.40 29.94 -3.43
CA GLU A 72 -0.24 30.16 -2.01
C GLU A 72 -0.55 28.82 -1.34
N THR A 73 0.50 28.05 -1.01
CA THR A 73 0.37 26.77 -0.32
C THR A 73 -0.24 27.07 1.04
N ILE A 74 -1.57 26.93 1.14
CA ILE A 74 -2.28 27.02 2.41
C ILE A 74 -1.62 25.97 3.32
N PRO A 75 -0.95 26.38 4.43
CA PRO A 75 -0.27 25.44 5.29
C PRO A 75 -1.31 24.48 5.83
N LYS A 76 -1.19 23.21 5.41
CA LYS A 76 -2.02 22.12 5.92
C LYS A 76 -1.80 22.06 7.43
N PRO A 77 -2.86 22.08 8.26
CA PRO A 77 -2.70 22.16 9.70
C PRO A 77 -1.90 20.94 10.19
N GLU A 78 -0.81 21.20 10.91
CA GLU A 78 0.14 20.18 11.41
C GLU A 78 -0.57 19.08 12.24
N ASN A 79 -1.74 19.39 12.80
CA ASN A 79 -2.54 18.46 13.59
C ASN A 79 -3.20 17.34 12.77
N GLU A 80 -3.43 17.52 11.47
CA GLU A 80 -4.11 16.51 10.64
C GLU A 80 -3.31 15.21 10.50
N GLU A 81 -1.98 15.31 10.45
CA GLU A 81 -1.12 14.13 10.33
C GLU A 81 -1.13 13.30 11.61
N GLU A 82 -1.02 13.95 12.76
CA GLU A 82 -1.03 13.32 14.08
C GLU A 82 -2.39 12.68 14.36
N ASP A 83 -3.50 13.37 14.04
CA ASP A 83 -4.85 12.85 14.23
C ASP A 83 -5.08 11.57 13.40
N ALA A 84 -4.70 11.58 12.12
CA ALA A 84 -4.87 10.40 11.26
C ALA A 84 -3.92 9.25 11.64
N LEU A 85 -2.75 9.55 12.20
CA LEU A 85 -1.86 8.52 12.76
C LEU A 85 -2.47 7.91 14.03
N ALA A 86 -2.98 8.73 14.94
CA ALA A 86 -3.65 8.26 16.16
C ALA A 86 -4.87 7.37 15.83
N LEU A 87 -5.61 7.69 14.77
CA LEU A 87 -6.70 6.83 14.27
C LEU A 87 -6.18 5.47 13.78
N LEU A 88 -5.10 5.45 13.01
CA LEU A 88 -4.49 4.20 12.51
C LEU A 88 -3.98 3.32 13.66
N GLU A 89 -3.33 3.93 14.65
CA GLU A 89 -2.84 3.23 15.84
C GLU A 89 -3.97 2.68 16.70
N THR A 90 -5.00 3.49 16.94
CA THR A 90 -6.21 3.06 17.67
C THR A 90 -6.87 1.89 16.96
N PHE A 91 -7.04 2.00 15.63
CA PHE A 91 -7.62 0.94 14.83
C PHE A 91 -6.75 -0.34 14.86
N SER A 92 -5.42 -0.20 14.78
CA SER A 92 -4.52 -1.34 14.95
C SER A 92 -4.70 -2.01 16.30
N ALA A 93 -4.77 -1.25 17.39
CA ALA A 93 -4.97 -1.78 18.74
C ALA A 93 -6.33 -2.48 18.89
N ASP A 94 -7.38 -1.88 18.35
CA ASP A 94 -8.73 -2.45 18.36
C ASP A 94 -8.76 -3.78 17.61
N VAL A 95 -8.18 -3.83 16.41
CA VAL A 95 -8.05 -5.07 15.61
C VAL A 95 -7.23 -6.12 16.34
N SER A 96 -6.17 -5.72 17.06
CA SER A 96 -5.39 -6.65 17.86
C SER A 96 -6.17 -7.29 19.01
N SER A 97 -7.15 -6.57 19.54
CA SER A 97 -8.03 -7.06 20.59
C SER A 97 -9.17 -7.95 20.08
N LEU A 98 -9.40 -8.00 18.77
CA LEU A 98 -10.39 -8.87 18.17
C LEU A 98 -9.96 -10.34 18.36
N GLY A 99 -10.87 -11.12 18.96
CA GLY A 99 -10.77 -12.58 18.92
C GLY A 99 -10.93 -13.13 17.49
N PRO A 100 -10.90 -14.46 17.31
CA PRO A 100 -11.20 -15.07 16.02
C PRO A 100 -12.58 -14.61 15.52
N ALA A 101 -12.70 -14.38 14.21
CA ALA A 101 -13.96 -14.01 13.60
C ALA A 101 -15.00 -15.13 13.82
N PRO A 102 -16.25 -14.80 14.18
CA PRO A 102 -17.28 -15.81 14.45
C PRO A 102 -17.72 -16.55 13.18
N ASP A 103 -17.60 -15.92 12.02
CA ASP A 103 -18.01 -16.44 10.73
C ASP A 103 -17.16 -15.89 9.57
N GLU A 104 -17.27 -16.54 8.41
CA GLU A 104 -16.52 -16.22 7.20
C GLU A 104 -16.81 -14.80 6.68
N LYS A 105 -18.07 -14.38 6.66
CA LYS A 105 -18.46 -13.06 6.15
C LYS A 105 -17.89 -11.95 7.04
N SER A 106 -17.99 -12.09 8.35
CA SER A 106 -17.35 -11.17 9.31
C SER A 106 -15.83 -11.11 9.10
N CYS A 107 -15.19 -12.25 8.84
CA CYS A 107 -13.74 -12.32 8.58
C CYS A 107 -13.34 -11.53 7.32
N LEU A 108 -14.04 -11.76 6.21
CA LEU A 108 -13.79 -11.05 4.94
C LEU A 108 -14.05 -9.54 5.09
N GLN A 109 -15.11 -9.16 5.79
CA GLN A 109 -15.46 -7.77 6.05
C GLN A 109 -14.38 -7.03 6.86
N VAL A 110 -13.88 -7.65 7.94
CA VAL A 110 -12.80 -7.08 8.75
C VAL A 110 -11.52 -6.97 7.95
N SER A 111 -11.19 -8.02 7.19
CA SER A 111 -10.00 -8.06 6.34
C SER A 111 -10.01 -6.92 5.32
N TYR A 112 -11.15 -6.71 4.66
CA TYR A 112 -11.34 -5.60 3.74
C TYR A 112 -11.18 -4.26 4.44
N THR A 113 -11.79 -4.10 5.62
CA THR A 113 -11.69 -2.87 6.43
C THR A 113 -10.25 -2.56 6.81
N ILE A 114 -9.46 -3.59 7.19
CA ILE A 114 -8.03 -3.42 7.49
C ILE A 114 -7.27 -2.84 6.30
N ILE A 115 -7.42 -3.44 5.12
CA ILE A 115 -6.72 -2.97 3.91
C ILE A 115 -7.19 -1.57 3.52
N TYR A 116 -8.50 -1.32 3.58
CA TYR A 116 -9.06 -0.01 3.29
C TYR A 116 -8.47 1.08 4.19
N GLU A 117 -8.37 0.84 5.50
CA GLU A 117 -7.79 1.82 6.43
C GLU A 117 -6.31 2.10 6.17
N VAL A 118 -5.54 1.08 5.80
CA VAL A 118 -4.14 1.24 5.37
C VAL A 118 -4.06 2.13 4.12
N MET A 119 -4.87 1.82 3.09
CA MET A 119 -4.85 2.60 1.84
C MET A 119 -5.34 4.02 2.04
N ARG A 120 -6.40 4.21 2.85
CA ARG A 120 -6.94 5.52 3.22
C ARG A 120 -5.89 6.39 3.91
N TYR A 121 -5.13 5.82 4.84
CA TYR A 121 -4.03 6.53 5.51
C TYR A 121 -2.97 6.97 4.51
N LEU A 122 -2.52 6.08 3.63
CA LEU A 122 -1.48 6.39 2.63
C LEU A 122 -1.94 7.42 1.58
N ALA A 123 -3.22 7.39 1.19
CA ALA A 123 -3.79 8.29 0.19
C ALA A 123 -4.10 9.71 0.70
N ARG A 124 -4.04 9.97 2.02
CA ARG A 124 -4.45 11.27 2.62
C ARG A 124 -3.62 12.48 2.17
N HIS A 125 -2.48 12.25 1.52
CA HIS A 125 -1.53 13.28 1.10
C HIS A 125 -1.91 13.95 -0.24
N GLY A 126 -2.98 13.52 -0.91
CA GLY A 126 -3.49 14.19 -2.11
C GLY A 126 -2.44 14.30 -3.21
N GLU A 127 -2.22 15.52 -3.72
CA GLU A 127 -1.19 15.81 -4.74
C GLU A 127 0.25 15.54 -4.26
N GLY A 128 0.49 15.56 -2.94
CA GLY A 128 1.78 15.21 -2.34
C GLY A 128 1.97 13.71 -2.07
N SER A 129 1.04 12.85 -2.50
CA SER A 129 1.06 11.43 -2.19
C SER A 129 2.29 10.69 -2.74
N GLU A 130 2.74 11.00 -3.95
CA GLU A 130 3.95 10.37 -4.52
C GLU A 130 5.21 10.71 -3.70
N SER A 131 5.36 11.98 -3.32
CA SER A 131 6.46 12.44 -2.48
C SER A 131 6.41 11.79 -1.10
N TYR A 132 5.22 11.78 -0.48
CA TYR A 132 5.03 11.13 0.81
C TYR A 132 5.34 9.63 0.74
N LEU A 133 4.85 8.91 -0.27
CA LEU A 133 5.12 7.48 -0.43
C LEU A 133 6.61 7.20 -0.64
N SER A 134 7.30 8.06 -1.39
CA SER A 134 8.75 7.98 -1.55
C SER A 134 9.48 8.12 -0.22
N ILE A 135 9.10 9.11 0.60
CA ILE A 135 9.66 9.29 1.95
C ILE A 135 9.28 8.10 2.84
N PHE A 136 8.00 7.71 2.85
CA PHE A 136 7.46 6.61 3.62
C PHE A 136 8.14 5.27 3.30
N MET A 137 8.61 5.07 2.07
CA MET A 137 9.38 3.89 1.67
C MET A 137 10.86 3.96 2.03
N ASN A 138 11.50 5.11 1.82
CA ASN A 138 12.96 5.19 1.77
C ASN A 138 13.60 5.90 2.98
N SER A 139 12.83 6.65 3.78
CA SER A 139 13.41 7.42 4.88
C SER A 139 13.87 6.53 6.02
N GLU A 140 15.02 6.89 6.59
CA GLU A 140 15.35 6.51 7.96
C GLU A 140 14.40 7.25 8.89
N ALA A 141 13.59 6.48 9.61
CA ALA A 141 12.54 7.01 10.47
C ALA A 141 12.72 6.38 11.85
N PRO A 142 13.08 7.18 12.88
CA PRO A 142 13.06 6.70 14.26
C PRO A 142 11.69 6.12 14.61
N GLU A 143 11.65 5.13 15.50
CA GLU A 143 10.40 4.44 15.86
C GLU A 143 9.31 5.38 16.40
N ASN A 144 9.70 6.45 17.07
CA ASN A 144 8.80 7.45 17.64
C ASN A 144 8.40 8.56 16.64
N SER A 145 8.97 8.57 15.43
CA SER A 145 8.54 9.49 14.37
C SER A 145 7.21 9.07 13.79
N ASN A 146 6.49 10.00 13.15
CA ASN A 146 5.18 9.72 12.56
C ASN A 146 5.26 8.61 11.48
N ILE A 147 6.34 8.61 10.68
CA ILE A 147 6.60 7.56 9.70
C ILE A 147 6.89 6.23 10.38
N GLY A 148 7.75 6.20 11.41
CA GLY A 148 8.08 4.98 12.15
C GLY A 148 6.85 4.33 12.78
N ARG A 149 6.03 5.15 13.46
CA ARG A 149 4.75 4.73 14.05
C ARG A 149 3.79 4.19 13.00
N ALA A 150 3.61 4.89 11.89
CA ALA A 150 2.75 4.45 10.80
C ALA A 150 3.21 3.11 10.18
N ARG A 151 4.51 2.95 9.92
CA ARG A 151 5.10 1.68 9.45
C ARG A 151 4.81 0.54 10.42
N LYS A 152 4.98 0.79 11.72
CA LYS A 152 4.68 -0.18 12.78
C LYS A 152 3.20 -0.57 12.77
N SER A 153 2.28 0.38 12.71
CA SER A 153 0.83 0.09 12.65
C SER A 153 0.43 -0.69 11.40
N ILE A 154 0.92 -0.29 10.22
CA ILE A 154 0.63 -1.00 8.96
C ILE A 154 1.15 -2.44 9.00
N PHE A 155 2.36 -2.63 9.52
CA PHE A 155 2.92 -3.97 9.70
C PHE A 155 2.06 -4.83 10.64
N GLN A 156 1.67 -4.29 11.80
CA GLN A 156 0.80 -5.02 12.74
C GLN A 156 -0.54 -5.37 12.10
N LEU A 157 -1.18 -4.41 11.42
CA LEU A 157 -2.43 -4.64 10.68
C LEU A 157 -2.28 -5.75 9.64
N THR A 158 -1.17 -5.78 8.90
CA THR A 158 -0.86 -6.85 7.93
C THR A 158 -0.71 -8.22 8.61
N LYS A 159 -0.04 -8.27 9.77
CA LYS A 159 0.08 -9.49 10.58
C LYS A 159 -1.28 -9.97 11.10
N HIS A 160 -2.14 -9.05 11.53
CA HIS A 160 -3.49 -9.37 11.97
C HIS A 160 -4.37 -9.89 10.83
N LEU A 161 -4.28 -9.27 9.65
CA LEU A 161 -4.97 -9.70 8.43
C LEU A 161 -4.65 -11.16 8.09
N VAL A 162 -3.35 -11.51 8.04
CA VAL A 162 -2.92 -12.89 7.74
C VAL A 162 -3.42 -13.88 8.79
N ARG A 163 -3.33 -13.53 10.08
CA ARG A 163 -3.85 -14.40 11.15
C ARG A 163 -5.37 -14.59 11.04
N LEU A 164 -6.11 -13.52 10.76
CA LEU A 164 -7.57 -13.55 10.68
C LEU A 164 -8.04 -14.47 9.54
N LEU A 165 -7.54 -14.24 8.33
CA LEU A 165 -7.91 -15.02 7.15
C LEU A 165 -7.46 -16.48 7.27
N SER A 166 -6.29 -16.73 7.86
CA SER A 166 -5.80 -18.11 8.07
C SER A 166 -6.58 -18.89 9.13
N SER A 167 -7.27 -18.21 10.04
CA SER A 167 -8.04 -18.83 11.13
C SER A 167 -9.36 -19.44 10.68
N VAL A 168 -9.90 -19.02 9.54
CA VAL A 168 -11.21 -19.46 9.04
C VAL A 168 -11.01 -20.62 8.07
N SER A 169 -11.29 -21.84 8.53
CA SER A 169 -11.07 -23.06 7.73
C SER A 169 -11.96 -23.15 6.49
N SER A 170 -13.16 -22.58 6.52
CA SER A 170 -14.11 -22.60 5.38
C SER A 170 -13.58 -21.85 4.16
N LEU A 171 -12.77 -20.80 4.35
CA LEU A 171 -12.12 -20.04 3.27
C LEU A 171 -11.25 -20.92 2.36
N ARG A 172 -10.74 -22.06 2.87
CA ARG A 172 -9.95 -23.02 2.08
C ARG A 172 -10.74 -23.63 0.92
N VAL A 173 -12.05 -23.72 1.08
CA VAL A 173 -12.94 -24.31 0.08
C VAL A 173 -13.60 -23.22 -0.75
N SER A 174 -14.11 -22.17 -0.10
CA SER A 174 -14.87 -21.10 -0.77
C SER A 174 -13.99 -20.08 -1.49
N GLN A 175 -12.82 -19.75 -0.93
CA GLN A 175 -12.00 -18.60 -1.34
C GLN A 175 -10.50 -18.95 -1.52
N PRO A 176 -10.16 -19.91 -2.41
CA PRO A 176 -8.78 -20.36 -2.57
C PRO A 176 -7.83 -19.25 -3.07
N VAL A 177 -8.33 -18.29 -3.86
CA VAL A 177 -7.54 -17.16 -4.38
C VAL A 177 -7.10 -16.24 -3.24
N ILE A 178 -8.02 -15.86 -2.35
CA ILE A 178 -7.74 -15.04 -1.17
C ILE A 178 -6.67 -15.71 -0.30
N LEU A 179 -6.78 -17.01 -0.05
CA LEU A 179 -5.78 -17.72 0.75
C LEU A 179 -4.43 -17.88 0.04
N GLY A 180 -4.41 -17.96 -1.29
CA GLY A 180 -3.17 -17.89 -2.05
C GLY A 180 -2.41 -16.57 -1.81
N LEU A 181 -3.13 -15.45 -1.79
CA LEU A 181 -2.57 -14.14 -1.48
C LEU A 181 -2.11 -14.03 -0.02
N VAL A 182 -2.88 -14.58 0.93
CA VAL A 182 -2.49 -14.65 2.34
C VAL A 182 -1.21 -15.46 2.53
N GLY A 183 -1.11 -16.62 1.87
CA GLY A 183 0.10 -17.44 1.90
C GLY A 183 1.31 -16.75 1.26
N ALA A 184 1.10 -15.87 0.29
CA ALA A 184 2.17 -15.04 -0.27
C ALA A 184 2.66 -13.96 0.71
N LEU A 185 1.83 -13.48 1.65
CA LEU A 185 2.22 -12.50 2.67
C LEU A 185 3.00 -13.12 3.84
N GLU A 186 2.74 -14.38 4.19
CA GLU A 186 3.32 -15.04 5.36
C GLU A 186 4.86 -14.94 5.46
N PRO A 187 5.64 -15.23 4.40
CA PRO A 187 7.10 -15.17 4.48
C PRO A 187 7.60 -13.77 4.88
N TYR A 188 6.98 -12.72 4.36
CA TYR A 188 7.42 -11.35 4.62
C TYR A 188 7.15 -10.91 6.05
N ILE A 189 6.07 -11.41 6.66
CA ILE A 189 5.73 -11.16 8.07
C ILE A 189 6.67 -11.90 9.01
N THR A 190 7.22 -13.04 8.60
CA THR A 190 8.19 -13.77 9.44
C THR A 190 9.59 -13.16 9.42
N VAL A 191 9.96 -12.51 8.31
CA VAL A 191 11.30 -11.93 8.13
C VAL A 191 11.42 -10.54 8.77
N TYR A 192 10.35 -9.74 8.69
CA TYR A 192 10.30 -8.42 9.30
C TYR A 192 9.57 -8.50 10.64
N ASP A 193 10.19 -8.03 11.73
CA ASP A 193 9.63 -8.08 13.08
C ASP A 193 8.80 -6.84 13.46
N GLY A 194 8.80 -5.82 12.59
CA GLY A 194 8.16 -4.53 12.85
C GLY A 194 9.06 -3.52 13.55
N GLU A 195 10.30 -3.90 13.85
CA GLU A 195 11.33 -3.12 14.55
C GLU A 195 12.62 -3.21 13.74
N GLY A 196 12.60 -2.62 12.55
CA GLY A 196 13.72 -2.68 11.62
C GLY A 196 14.10 -1.32 11.05
N ASP A 197 15.32 -1.26 10.54
CA ASP A 197 15.81 -0.11 9.80
C ASP A 197 15.01 0.13 8.50
N ALA A 198 15.30 1.24 7.83
CA ALA A 198 14.64 1.59 6.57
C ALA A 198 14.75 0.49 5.50
N GLN A 199 15.82 -0.32 5.55
CA GLN A 199 16.06 -1.40 4.59
C GLN A 199 15.15 -2.61 4.84
N GLY A 200 14.96 -3.00 6.10
CA GLY A 200 13.99 -4.03 6.51
C GLY A 200 12.57 -3.64 6.09
N TRP A 201 12.16 -2.41 6.42
CA TRP A 201 10.88 -1.86 6.00
C TRP A 201 10.70 -1.87 4.49
N LYS A 202 11.68 -1.33 3.74
CA LYS A 202 11.63 -1.27 2.28
C LYS A 202 11.49 -2.65 1.65
N THR A 203 12.22 -3.63 2.17
CA THR A 203 12.15 -5.02 1.71
C THR A 203 10.75 -5.59 1.95
N PHE A 204 10.24 -5.48 3.17
CA PHE A 204 8.88 -5.91 3.51
C PHE A 204 7.83 -5.24 2.62
N TRP A 205 7.82 -3.91 2.57
CA TRP A 205 6.77 -3.15 1.90
C TRP A 205 6.76 -3.36 0.38
N SER A 206 7.95 -3.43 -0.25
CA SER A 206 8.06 -3.66 -1.70
C SER A 206 7.41 -4.98 -2.15
N GLN A 207 7.36 -5.97 -1.27
CA GLN A 207 6.78 -7.28 -1.54
C GLN A 207 5.32 -7.37 -1.05
N ALA A 208 5.04 -6.84 0.14
CA ALA A 208 3.72 -6.91 0.75
C ALA A 208 2.69 -6.01 0.04
N GLN A 209 3.09 -4.82 -0.39
CA GLN A 209 2.19 -3.83 -1.00
C GLN A 209 1.40 -4.36 -2.20
N PRO A 210 2.02 -4.95 -3.26
CA PRO A 210 1.25 -5.44 -4.40
C PRO A 210 0.26 -6.53 -3.99
N VAL A 211 0.64 -7.41 -3.05
CA VAL A 211 -0.23 -8.48 -2.56
C VAL A 211 -1.40 -7.92 -1.76
N LEU A 212 -1.17 -6.90 -0.92
CA LEU A 212 -2.23 -6.21 -0.17
C LEU A 212 -3.23 -5.50 -1.09
N LEU A 213 -2.76 -4.89 -2.18
CA LEU A 213 -3.64 -4.25 -3.17
C LEU A 213 -4.51 -5.27 -3.89
N GLU A 214 -3.92 -6.38 -4.33
CA GLU A 214 -4.66 -7.43 -5.02
C GLU A 214 -5.64 -8.14 -4.07
N LEU A 215 -5.24 -8.38 -2.83
CA LEU A 215 -6.11 -8.92 -1.80
C LEU A 215 -7.27 -7.96 -1.49
N GLY A 216 -7.02 -6.66 -1.44
CA GLY A 216 -8.06 -5.64 -1.28
C GLY A 216 -9.08 -5.66 -2.41
N ALA A 217 -8.63 -5.84 -3.66
CA ALA A 217 -9.52 -5.96 -4.81
C ALA A 217 -10.41 -7.21 -4.72
N GLN A 218 -9.83 -8.38 -4.45
CA GLN A 218 -10.58 -9.63 -4.27
C GLN A 218 -11.59 -9.53 -3.13
N LEU A 219 -11.18 -9.00 -1.98
CA LEU A 219 -12.08 -8.82 -0.83
C LEU A 219 -13.22 -7.84 -1.12
N SER A 220 -12.98 -6.81 -1.93
CA SER A 220 -14.02 -5.86 -2.30
C SER A 220 -15.13 -6.51 -3.12
N GLU A 221 -14.78 -7.42 -4.04
CA GLU A 221 -15.73 -8.15 -4.87
C GLU A 221 -16.59 -9.08 -4.02
N GLU A 222 -15.97 -9.83 -3.11
CA GLU A 222 -16.66 -10.74 -2.20
C GLU A 222 -17.58 -10.01 -1.22
N VAL A 223 -17.11 -8.91 -0.63
CA VAL A 223 -17.94 -8.11 0.29
C VAL A 223 -19.18 -7.59 -0.42
N VAL A 224 -19.05 -7.08 -1.65
CA VAL A 224 -20.19 -6.60 -2.44
C VAL A 224 -21.21 -7.72 -2.71
N GLN A 225 -20.75 -8.90 -3.10
CA GLN A 225 -21.64 -10.04 -3.37
C GLN A 225 -22.44 -10.51 -2.14
N THR A 226 -21.88 -10.36 -0.93
CA THR A 226 -22.60 -10.77 0.29
C THR A 226 -23.73 -9.83 0.71
N HIS A 227 -23.91 -8.69 0.04
CA HIS A 227 -24.96 -7.70 0.32
C HIS A 227 -26.16 -7.75 -0.64
N ASP A 228 -26.06 -8.55 -1.70
CA ASP A 228 -27.18 -8.88 -2.60
C ASP A 228 -27.95 -10.13 -2.10
#